data_AF-A0A964QV06-F1
#
_entry.id   AF-A0A964QV06-F1
#
_cell.length_a   1.000
_cell.length_b   1.000
_cell.length_c   1.000
_cell.angle_alpha   90.00
_cell.angle_beta   90.00
_cell.angle_gamma   90.00
#
_symmetry.space_group_name_H-M   'P 1'
#
loop_
_entity.id
_entity.type
_entity.pdbx_description
1 polymer ?
#
loop_
_entity_poly.entity_id
_entity_poly.type
_entity_poly.pdbx_seq_one_letter_code
_entity_poly.pdbx_strand_id
1 'polypeptide(L)'
;MQSVDKVMLSAARVLVFLVPFVPLIVASSLFFPFITGKGFAFRILVEVMFALWLLLAIRDKAFRPKRSLLFFGVASFLAIVLLADIGAENPFKAFWSNFERMEGFITMMHLGVYFLVASSVLNAEKWWLRFFSTSVGVSAFLGIYGLLQLAGKIVINQGGVRLDGTFGNAAYF
;
A
#
# COMPACT_ATOMS: atom_id res chain seq x y z
N MET A 1 6.35 -26.68 10.00
CA MET A 1 5.23 -25.75 9.80
C MET A 1 3.93 -26.55 9.73
N GLN A 2 2.97 -26.27 10.60
CA GLN A 2 1.68 -26.97 10.61
C GLN A 2 0.86 -26.58 9.37
N SER A 3 -0.20 -27.34 9.05
CA SER A 3 -1.06 -27.05 7.88
C SER A 3 -1.66 -25.64 7.95
N VAL A 4 -2.13 -25.24 9.13
CA VAL A 4 -2.72 -23.91 9.39
C VAL A 4 -1.72 -22.78 9.10
N ASP A 5 -0.48 -22.92 9.54
CA ASP A 5 0.57 -21.92 9.31
C ASP A 5 0.85 -21.72 7.81
N LYS A 6 0.78 -22.80 7.01
CA LYS A 6 0.95 -22.72 5.54
C LYS A 6 -0.18 -21.94 4.88
N VAL A 7 -1.41 -22.14 5.35
CA VAL A 7 -2.59 -21.43 4.87
C VAL A 7 -2.48 -19.95 5.20
N MET A 8 -2.17 -19.61 6.46
CA MET A 8 -2.00 -18.23 6.90
C MET A 8 -0.88 -17.51 6.13
N LEU A 9 0.26 -18.18 5.92
CA LEU A 9 1.38 -17.60 5.17
C LEU A 9 0.99 -17.33 3.71
N SER A 10 0.26 -18.27 3.10
CA SER A 10 -0.22 -18.11 1.72
C SER A 10 -1.22 -16.95 1.63
N ALA A 11 -2.17 -16.86 2.58
CA ALA A 11 -3.14 -15.78 2.64
C ALA A 11 -2.48 -14.41 2.84
N ALA A 12 -1.53 -14.29 3.77
CA ALA A 12 -0.78 -13.05 3.99
C ALA A 12 0.00 -12.63 2.73
N ARG A 13 0.61 -13.59 2.02
CA ARG A 13 1.28 -13.32 0.73
C ARG A 13 0.30 -12.85 -0.34
N VAL A 14 -0.87 -13.47 -0.47
CA VAL A 14 -1.89 -13.03 -1.42
C VAL A 14 -2.27 -11.57 -1.15
N LEU A 15 -2.51 -11.20 0.12
CA LEU A 15 -2.84 -9.82 0.49
C LEU A 15 -1.70 -8.84 0.17
N VAL A 16 -0.45 -9.22 0.40
CA VAL A 16 0.72 -8.42 -0.02
C VAL A 16 0.72 -8.22 -1.54
N PHE A 17 0.42 -9.27 -2.32
CA PHE A 17 0.36 -9.21 -3.78
C PHE A 17 -0.86 -8.46 -4.33
N LEU A 18 -1.89 -8.21 -3.52
CA LEU A 18 -3.02 -7.35 -3.91
C LEU A 18 -2.69 -5.85 -3.81
N VAL A 19 -1.72 -5.45 -2.98
CA VAL A 19 -1.37 -4.03 -2.79
C VAL A 19 -0.95 -3.33 -4.09
N PRO A 20 -0.12 -3.93 -4.99
CA PRO A 20 0.19 -3.32 -6.28
C PRO A 20 -1.03 -3.01 -7.17
N PHE A 21 -2.18 -3.66 -6.94
CA PHE A 21 -3.41 -3.41 -7.71
C PHE A 21 -4.26 -2.26 -7.14
N VAL A 22 -3.96 -1.76 -5.93
CA VAL A 22 -4.69 -0.65 -5.31
C VAL A 22 -4.77 0.60 -6.21
N PRO A 23 -3.70 1.02 -6.93
CA PRO A 23 -3.78 2.16 -7.84
C PRO A 23 -4.84 2.04 -8.95
N LEU A 24 -5.27 0.81 -9.29
CA LEU A 24 -6.30 0.55 -10.30
C LEU A 24 -7.72 0.87 -9.81
N ILE A 25 -7.93 1.03 -8.50
CA ILE A 25 -9.24 1.27 -7.92
C ILE A 25 -9.69 2.70 -8.22
N VAL A 26 -10.87 2.82 -8.82
CA VAL A 26 -11.59 4.09 -8.98
C VAL A 26 -12.98 3.92 -8.38
N ALA A 27 -13.29 4.69 -7.35
CA ALA A 27 -14.55 4.59 -6.60
C ALA A 27 -15.48 5.77 -6.95
N SER A 28 -16.12 5.71 -8.12
CA SER A 28 -16.93 6.82 -8.66
C SER A 28 -18.16 7.20 -7.82
N SER A 29 -18.56 6.37 -6.85
CA SER A 29 -19.62 6.71 -5.89
C SER A 29 -19.17 7.61 -4.73
N LEU A 30 -17.86 7.82 -4.56
CA LEU A 30 -17.29 8.66 -3.49
C LEU A 30 -16.97 10.06 -4.01
N PHE A 31 -16.91 11.04 -3.11
CA PHE A 31 -16.62 12.43 -3.46
C PHE A 31 -15.20 12.65 -4.04
N PHE A 32 -14.21 11.84 -3.63
CA PHE A 32 -12.88 11.80 -4.24
C PHE A 32 -12.61 10.42 -4.88
N PRO A 33 -13.08 10.16 -6.11
CA PRO A 33 -13.08 8.83 -6.73
C PRO A 33 -11.70 8.20 -6.86
N PHE A 34 -10.68 9.01 -7.09
CA PHE A 34 -9.31 8.57 -7.36
C PHE A 34 -8.45 8.45 -6.10
N ILE A 35 -8.94 8.81 -4.92
CA ILE A 35 -8.15 8.85 -3.69
C ILE A 35 -8.80 8.06 -2.55
N THR A 36 -10.03 8.40 -2.17
CA THR A 36 -10.66 7.83 -0.96
C THR A 36 -10.80 6.31 -1.02
N GLY A 37 -11.27 5.76 -2.14
CA GLY A 37 -11.43 4.30 -2.29
C GLY A 37 -10.11 3.55 -2.16
N LYS A 38 -9.02 4.08 -2.72
CA LYS A 38 -7.68 3.48 -2.66
C LYS A 38 -7.13 3.49 -1.24
N GLY A 39 -7.28 4.61 -0.53
CA GLY A 39 -6.82 4.73 0.84
C GLY A 39 -7.51 3.72 1.76
N PHE A 40 -8.83 3.55 1.63
CA PHE A 40 -9.55 2.52 2.39
C PHE A 40 -9.13 1.11 2.01
N ALA A 41 -9.07 0.80 0.71
CA ALA A 41 -8.66 -0.53 0.24
C ALA A 41 -7.26 -0.90 0.77
N PHE A 42 -6.29 0.02 0.68
CA PHE A 42 -4.94 -0.19 1.21
C PHE A 42 -4.96 -0.45 2.72
N ARG A 43 -5.64 0.40 3.51
CA ARG A 43 -5.69 0.26 4.97
C ARG A 43 -6.32 -1.08 5.38
N ILE A 44 -7.45 -1.45 4.80
CA ILE A 44 -8.14 -2.72 5.07
C ILE A 44 -7.24 -3.92 4.72
N LEU A 45 -6.59 -3.91 3.55
CA LEU A 45 -5.66 -4.99 3.18
C LEU A 45 -4.53 -5.13 4.20
N VAL A 46 -3.96 -4.01 4.65
CA VAL A 46 -2.88 -3.96 5.64
C VAL A 46 -3.34 -4.48 7.01
N GLU A 47 -4.51 -4.07 7.49
CA GLU A 47 -5.06 -4.54 8.76
C GLU A 47 -5.28 -6.06 8.75
N VAL A 48 -5.87 -6.60 7.68
CA VAL A 48 -6.13 -8.04 7.53
C VAL A 48 -4.81 -8.83 7.45
N MET A 49 -3.84 -8.37 6.64
CA MET A 49 -2.55 -9.07 6.53
C MET A 49 -1.73 -8.98 7.81
N PHE A 50 -1.84 -7.88 8.56
CA PHE A 50 -1.19 -7.72 9.85
C PHE A 50 -1.76 -8.69 10.88
N ALA A 51 -3.08 -8.86 10.94
CA ALA A 51 -3.70 -9.84 11.85
C ALA A 51 -3.21 -11.27 11.56
N LEU A 52 -3.15 -11.66 10.28
CA LEU A 52 -2.62 -12.97 9.87
C LEU A 52 -1.14 -13.12 10.22
N TRP A 53 -0.34 -12.10 9.93
CA TRP A 53 1.09 -12.11 10.24
C TRP A 53 1.37 -12.15 11.74
N LEU A 54 0.60 -11.43 12.56
CA LEU A 54 0.77 -11.41 14.01
C LEU A 54 0.57 -12.80 14.60
N LEU A 55 -0.48 -13.49 14.19
CA LEU A 55 -0.72 -14.88 14.58
C LEU A 55 0.41 -15.81 14.12
N LEU A 56 0.94 -15.63 12.90
CA LEU A 56 2.11 -16.38 12.42
C LEU A 56 3.36 -16.11 13.26
N ALA A 57 3.65 -14.85 13.59
CA ALA A 57 4.84 -14.44 14.33
C ALA A 57 4.82 -14.89 15.81
N ILE A 58 3.63 -15.07 16.38
CA ILE A 58 3.44 -15.69 17.70
C ILE A 58 3.77 -17.18 17.64
N ARG A 59 3.27 -17.88 16.61
CA ARG A 59 3.38 -19.34 16.46
C ARG A 59 4.76 -19.81 16.01
N ASP A 60 5.41 -19.06 15.13
CA ASP A 60 6.72 -19.39 14.59
C ASP A 60 7.65 -18.16 14.59
N LYS A 61 8.75 -18.29 15.33
CA LYS A 61 9.75 -17.24 15.50
C LYS A 61 10.40 -16.83 14.17
N ALA A 62 10.37 -17.70 13.15
CA ALA A 62 10.94 -17.42 11.84
C ALA A 62 10.25 -16.25 11.10
N PHE A 63 8.99 -15.93 11.44
CA PHE A 63 8.23 -14.83 10.84
C PHE A 63 8.24 -13.53 11.66
N ARG A 64 8.98 -13.49 12.76
CA ARG A 64 9.14 -12.26 13.54
C ARG A 64 10.00 -11.25 12.78
N PRO A 65 9.85 -9.94 13.07
CA PRO A 65 10.64 -8.91 12.42
C PRO A 65 12.13 -9.16 12.58
N LYS A 66 12.86 -9.19 11.47
CA LYS A 66 14.32 -9.30 11.50
C LYS A 66 14.92 -7.93 11.81
N ARG A 67 15.75 -7.87 12.85
CA ARG A 67 16.50 -6.65 13.18
C ARG A 67 17.49 -6.36 12.06
N SER A 68 17.35 -5.21 11.43
CA SER A 68 18.23 -4.70 10.38
C SER A 68 18.29 -3.18 10.47
N LEU A 69 19.32 -2.57 9.89
CA LEU A 69 19.40 -1.11 9.80
C LEU A 69 18.17 -0.52 9.10
N LEU A 70 17.66 -1.20 8.08
CA LEU A 70 16.44 -0.79 7.39
C LEU A 70 15.22 -0.83 8.31
N PHE A 71 15.05 -1.90 9.09
CA PHE A 71 13.96 -2.01 10.06
C PHE A 71 14.02 -0.86 11.09
N PHE A 72 15.19 -0.61 11.67
CA PHE A 72 15.35 0.49 12.61
C PHE A 72 15.18 1.85 11.95
N GLY A 73 15.63 2.04 10.70
CA GLY A 73 15.43 3.26 9.94
C GLY A 73 13.94 3.58 9.73
N VAL A 74 13.15 2.59 9.29
CA VAL A 74 11.70 2.75 9.12
C VAL A 74 11.02 3.02 10.47
N ALA A 75 11.37 2.26 11.52
CA ALA A 75 10.78 2.46 12.84
C ALA A 75 11.10 3.84 13.43
N SER A 76 12.35 4.30 13.32
CA SER A 76 12.77 5.62 13.77
C SER A 76 12.11 6.73 12.95
N PHE A 77 11.98 6.56 11.63
CA PHE A 77 11.26 7.50 10.78
C PHE A 77 9.82 7.67 11.24
N LEU A 78 9.09 6.58 11.47
CA LEU A 78 7.72 6.63 11.98
C LEU A 78 7.62 7.29 13.35
N ALA A 79 8.57 7.00 14.25
CA ALA A 79 8.62 7.63 15.57
C ALA A 79 8.84 9.15 15.46
N ILE A 80 9.76 9.59 14.60
CA ILE A 80 10.03 11.02 14.38
C ILE A 80 8.79 11.72 13.81
N VAL A 81 8.14 11.13 12.80
CA VAL A 81 6.92 11.69 12.21
C VAL A 81 5.80 11.77 13.25
N LEU A 82 5.61 10.74 14.09
CA LEU A 82 4.62 10.78 15.16
C LEU A 82 4.88 11.94 16.14
N LEU A 83 6.13 12.12 16.56
CA LEU A 83 6.50 13.22 17.46
C LEU A 83 6.27 14.58 16.82
N ALA A 84 6.58 14.71 15.52
CA ALA A 84 6.30 15.93 14.76
C ALA A 84 4.79 16.21 14.64
N ASP A 85 3.97 15.18 14.38
CA ASP A 85 2.52 15.32 14.23
C ASP A 85 1.83 15.67 15.55
N ILE A 86 2.33 15.16 16.68
CA ILE A 86 1.86 15.55 18.02
C ILE A 86 2.16 17.04 18.28
N GLY A 87 3.31 17.53 17.82
CA GLY A 87 3.72 18.93 17.95
C GLY A 87 3.19 19.86 16.84
N ALA A 88 2.37 19.37 15.91
CA ALA A 88 1.88 20.16 14.80
C ALA A 88 0.88 21.24 15.23
N GLU A 89 0.71 22.29 14.42
CA GLU A 89 -0.30 23.33 14.64
C GLU A 89 -1.73 22.75 14.70
N ASN A 90 -2.00 21.71 13.91
CA ASN A 90 -3.24 20.95 13.96
C ASN A 90 -2.94 19.44 14.04
N PRO A 91 -2.74 18.89 15.26
CA PRO A 91 -2.37 17.49 15.45
C PRO A 91 -3.43 16.52 14.92
N PHE A 92 -4.71 16.88 15.02
CA PHE A 92 -5.81 16.04 14.53
C PHE A 92 -5.73 15.86 13.01
N LYS A 93 -5.52 16.95 12.28
CA LYS A 93 -5.37 16.92 10.82
C LYS A 93 -4.07 16.24 10.39
N ALA A 94 -2.96 16.43 11.11
CA ALA A 94 -1.70 15.74 10.84
C ALA A 94 -1.85 14.22 11.00
N PHE A 95 -2.52 13.80 12.06
CA PHE A 95 -2.73 12.37 12.36
C PHE A 95 -3.68 11.69 11.36
N TRP A 96 -4.85 12.27 11.11
CA TRP A 96 -5.90 11.63 10.29
C TRP A 96 -5.89 12.00 8.81
N SER A 97 -5.30 13.15 8.45
CA SER A 97 -5.47 13.78 7.13
C SER A 97 -6.94 14.12 6.82
N ASN A 98 -7.31 14.06 5.54
CA ASN A 98 -8.66 14.23 5.03
C ASN A 98 -8.94 13.22 3.90
N PHE A 99 -10.18 13.19 3.41
CA PHE A 99 -10.58 12.25 2.34
C PHE A 99 -10.00 12.58 0.96
N GLU A 100 -9.61 13.84 0.73
CA GLU A 100 -9.00 14.30 -0.52
C GLU A 100 -7.62 13.70 -0.74
N ARG A 101 -6.85 13.50 0.34
CA ARG A 101 -5.46 13.03 0.28
C ARG A 101 -5.27 11.63 0.82
N MET A 102 -6.05 11.24 1.84
CA MET A 102 -5.95 9.93 2.53
C MET A 102 -4.53 9.59 3.04
N GLU A 103 -3.68 10.58 3.27
CA GLU A 103 -2.32 10.38 3.80
C GLU A 103 -2.38 10.34 5.34
N GLY A 104 -1.75 11.32 6.00
CA GLY A 104 -1.70 11.46 7.45
C GLY A 104 -0.84 10.40 8.11
N PHE A 105 -0.60 10.56 9.41
CA PHE A 105 0.14 9.57 10.20
C PHE A 105 -0.44 8.16 10.07
N ILE A 106 -1.77 8.04 10.02
CA ILE A 106 -2.44 6.75 9.89
C ILE A 106 -1.96 6.00 8.65
N THR A 107 -1.94 6.62 7.47
CA THR A 107 -1.44 5.92 6.27
C THR A 107 0.05 5.63 6.36
N MET A 108 0.83 6.54 6.98
CA MET A 108 2.27 6.31 7.19
C MET A 108 2.52 5.08 8.09
N MET A 109 1.76 4.93 9.17
CA MET A 109 1.78 3.75 10.03
C MET A 109 1.42 2.48 9.23
N HIS A 110 0.38 2.52 8.40
CA HIS A 110 -0.01 1.39 7.56
C HIS A 110 1.09 1.01 6.55
N LEU A 111 1.80 1.99 5.98
CA LEU A 111 2.98 1.72 5.14
C LEU A 111 4.10 1.01 5.95
N GLY A 112 4.32 1.45 7.19
CA GLY A 112 5.24 0.79 8.12
C GLY A 112 4.85 -0.65 8.44
N VAL A 113 3.57 -0.90 8.71
CA VAL A 113 3.02 -2.24 8.94
C VAL A 113 3.11 -3.10 7.68
N TYR A 114 2.80 -2.54 6.51
CA TYR A 114 2.96 -3.24 5.23
C TYR A 114 4.41 -3.67 5.00
N PHE A 115 5.37 -2.77 5.22
CA PHE A 115 6.80 -3.09 5.17
C PHE A 115 7.17 -4.22 6.14
N LEU A 116 6.68 -4.16 7.38
CA LEU A 116 6.93 -5.17 8.41
C LEU A 116 6.43 -6.55 7.98
N VAL A 117 5.19 -6.62 7.50
CA VAL A 117 4.56 -7.87 7.06
C VAL A 117 5.26 -8.39 5.81
N ALA A 118 5.43 -7.57 4.78
CA ALA A 118 6.06 -7.95 3.51
C ALA A 118 7.49 -8.49 3.72
N SER A 119 8.31 -7.79 4.51
CA SER A 119 9.68 -8.23 4.83
C SER A 119 9.74 -9.55 5.61
N SER A 120 8.69 -9.86 6.36
CA SER A 120 8.59 -11.11 7.12
C SER A 120 8.08 -12.28 6.29
N VAL A 121 7.10 -12.07 5.40
CA VAL A 121 6.43 -13.17 4.65
C VAL A 121 7.04 -13.44 3.28
N LEU A 122 7.66 -12.44 2.65
CA LEU A 122 8.48 -12.58 1.43
C LEU A 122 9.90 -13.04 1.80
N ASN A 123 9.95 -14.14 2.52
CA ASN A 123 11.16 -14.65 3.18
C ASN A 123 12.16 -15.37 2.25
N ALA A 124 11.99 -15.28 0.94
CA ALA A 124 12.91 -15.82 -0.05
C ALA A 124 12.96 -14.90 -1.27
N GLU A 125 14.12 -14.81 -1.92
CA GLU A 125 14.35 -13.97 -3.09
C GLU A 125 13.29 -14.17 -4.19
N LYS A 126 12.92 -15.43 -4.47
CA LYS A 126 11.87 -15.75 -5.45
C LYS A 126 10.53 -15.02 -5.20
N TRP A 127 10.19 -14.75 -3.93
CA TRP A 127 8.95 -14.07 -3.59
C TRP A 127 9.04 -12.57 -3.84
N TRP A 128 10.20 -11.97 -3.60
CA TRP A 128 10.47 -10.59 -3.97
C TRP A 128 10.48 -10.40 -5.48
N LEU A 129 11.17 -11.27 -6.23
CA LEU A 129 11.17 -11.22 -7.69
C LEU A 129 9.74 -11.30 -8.24
N ARG A 130 8.92 -12.24 -7.75
CA ARG A 130 7.51 -12.33 -8.13
C ARG A 130 6.72 -11.08 -7.79
N PHE A 131 6.91 -10.51 -6.60
CA PHE A 131 6.23 -9.29 -6.18
C PHE A 131 6.59 -8.11 -7.08
N PHE A 132 7.87 -7.91 -7.38
CA PHE A 132 8.32 -6.87 -8.31
C PHE A 132 7.81 -7.12 -9.73
N SER A 133 7.81 -8.36 -10.22
CA SER A 133 7.20 -8.71 -11.51
C SER A 133 5.70 -8.40 -11.54
N THR A 134 4.96 -8.68 -10.46
CA THR A 134 3.54 -8.29 -10.34
C THR A 134 3.39 -6.77 -10.40
N SER A 135 4.22 -6.02 -9.66
CA SER A 135 4.19 -4.55 -9.70
C SER A 135 4.48 -4.01 -11.11
N VAL A 136 5.50 -4.54 -11.79
CA VAL A 136 5.83 -4.16 -13.18
C VAL A 136 4.67 -4.50 -14.13
N GLY A 137 4.03 -5.65 -13.95
CA GLY A 137 2.85 -6.02 -14.75
C GLY A 137 1.69 -5.06 -14.57
N VAL A 138 1.40 -4.63 -13.34
CA VAL A 138 0.37 -3.61 -13.06
C VAL A 138 0.75 -2.24 -13.65
N SER A 139 2.02 -1.84 -13.53
CA SER A 139 2.52 -0.61 -14.15
C SER A 139 2.41 -0.64 -15.67
N ALA A 140 2.74 -1.77 -16.31
CA ALA A 140 2.58 -1.94 -17.75
C ALA A 140 1.11 -1.85 -18.18
N PHE A 141 0.19 -2.44 -17.41
CA PHE A 141 -1.25 -2.29 -17.63
C PHE A 141 -1.70 -0.83 -17.53
N LEU A 142 -1.22 -0.08 -16.54
CA LEU A 142 -1.48 1.36 -16.42
C LEU A 142 -0.89 2.18 -17.57
N GLY A 143 0.29 1.80 -18.06
CA GLY A 143 0.86 2.39 -19.27
C GLY A 143 -0.05 2.19 -20.49
N ILE A 144 -0.59 0.98 -20.68
CA ILE A 144 -1.57 0.70 -21.74
C ILE A 144 -2.83 1.55 -21.55
N TYR A 145 -3.33 1.68 -20.31
CA TYR A 145 -4.46 2.55 -20.00
C TYR A 145 -4.19 4.00 -20.42
N GLY A 146 -3.00 4.53 -20.14
CA GLY A 146 -2.57 5.87 -20.58
C GLY A 146 -2.48 6.01 -22.10
N LEU A 147 -1.99 4.98 -22.81
CA LEU A 147 -1.98 4.96 -24.28
C LEU A 147 -3.40 4.99 -24.86
N LEU A 148 -4.36 4.31 -24.22
CA LEU A 148 -5.77 4.37 -24.61
C LEU A 148 -6.39 5.74 -24.33
N GLN A 149 -5.98 6.42 -23.26
CA GLN A 149 -6.34 7.83 -23.02
C GLN A 149 -5.79 8.75 -24.13
N LEU A 150 -4.52 8.58 -24.51
CA LEU A 150 -3.90 9.33 -25.60
C LEU A 150 -4.61 9.10 -26.94
N ALA A 151 -5.05 7.86 -27.20
CA ALA A 151 -5.79 7.48 -28.40
C ALA A 151 -7.27 7.93 -28.39
N GLY A 152 -7.72 8.63 -27.34
CA GLY A 152 -9.10 9.09 -27.18
C GLY A 152 -10.11 7.97 -26.96
N LYS A 153 -9.67 6.77 -26.55
CA LYS A 153 -10.53 5.61 -26.25
C LYS A 153 -11.01 5.60 -24.81
N ILE A 154 -10.25 6.22 -23.91
CA ILE A 154 -10.58 6.40 -22.50
C ILE A 154 -10.52 7.89 -22.19
N VAL A 155 -11.43 8.36 -21.35
CA VAL A 155 -11.49 9.77 -20.94
C VAL A 155 -10.28 10.12 -20.06
N ILE A 156 -9.67 11.27 -20.34
CA ILE A 156 -8.72 11.93 -19.45
C ILE A 156 -9.52 12.72 -18.43
N ASN A 157 -9.38 12.40 -17.14
CA ASN A 157 -10.22 13.00 -16.10
C ASN A 157 -9.68 14.35 -15.65
N GLN A 158 -8.36 14.51 -15.62
CA GLN A 158 -7.70 15.73 -15.19
C GLN A 158 -7.30 16.63 -16.36
N GLY A 159 -8.09 17.67 -16.60
CA GLY A 159 -7.74 18.76 -17.52
C GLY A 159 -7.68 18.39 -19.01
N GLY A 160 -8.10 17.18 -19.41
CA GLY A 160 -8.32 16.76 -20.79
C GLY A 160 -7.09 16.58 -21.68
N VAL A 161 -5.92 17.07 -21.26
CA VAL A 161 -4.70 17.08 -22.09
C VAL A 161 -3.60 16.18 -21.52
N ARG A 162 -3.58 15.99 -20.19
CA ARG A 162 -2.51 15.25 -19.50
C ARG A 162 -3.02 13.88 -19.06
N LEU A 163 -2.33 12.82 -19.47
CA LEU A 163 -2.67 11.44 -19.09
C LEU A 163 -2.59 11.30 -17.56
N ASP A 164 -3.65 10.76 -16.97
CA ASP A 164 -3.81 10.65 -15.51
C ASP A 164 -4.17 9.23 -15.05
N GLY A 165 -4.45 8.33 -16.01
CA GLY A 165 -4.81 6.95 -15.76
C GLY A 165 -5.92 6.79 -14.72
N THR A 166 -5.81 5.73 -13.92
CA THR A 166 -6.62 5.58 -12.71
C THR A 166 -6.05 6.34 -11.52
N PHE A 167 -4.90 7.03 -11.65
CA PHE A 167 -4.35 7.86 -10.58
C PHE A 167 -5.16 9.13 -10.38
N GLY A 168 -5.79 9.66 -11.43
CA GLY A 168 -6.59 10.89 -11.38
C GLY A 168 -5.74 12.15 -11.16
N ASN A 169 -4.41 12.01 -11.25
CA ASN A 169 -3.47 13.12 -11.22
C ASN A 169 -2.24 12.81 -12.09
N ALA A 170 -2.05 13.60 -13.14
CA ALA A 170 -0.97 13.47 -14.11
C ALA A 170 0.43 13.81 -13.56
N ALA A 171 0.55 14.28 -12.32
CA ALA A 171 1.84 14.42 -11.65
C ALA A 171 2.35 13.11 -11.03
N TYR A 172 1.45 12.13 -10.84
CA TYR A 172 1.79 10.82 -10.27
C TYR A 172 1.66 9.68 -11.30
N PHE A 173 1.17 9.97 -12.51
CA PHE A 173 0.99 9.00 -13.60
C PHE A 173 2.28 8.73 -14.35
#